data_AF-A0A5Q0UK11-F1
#
_entry.id   AF-A0A5Q0UK11-F1
#
_cell.length_a   1.000
_cell.length_b   1.000
_cell.length_c   1.000
_cell.angle_alpha   90.00
_cell.angle_beta   90.00
_cell.angle_gamma   90.00
#
_symmetry.space_group_name_H-M   'P 1'
#
loop_
_entity.id
_entity.type
_entity.pdbx_description
1 polymer ?
#
loop_
_entity_poly.entity_id
_entity_poly.type
_entity_poly.pdbx_seq_one_letter_code
_entity_poly.pdbx_strand_id
1 'polypeptide(L)'
;MSNDLADEQPDRSLSGIEFLTGEDPSAGSFLLVVGIVTCVFIAAFQFTLPEPISTVLTSLVVVLAVISFLLGAILDALGYFDVPDS
;
A
#
# COMPACT_ATOMS: atom_id res chain seq x y z
N MET A 1 -20.06 -10.34 46.17
CA MET A 1 -20.67 -10.91 44.95
C MET A 1 -19.97 -10.28 43.76
N SER A 2 -19.30 -11.11 42.95
CA SER A 2 -18.68 -10.75 41.67
C SER A 2 -19.72 -10.41 40.61
N ASN A 3 -19.34 -9.51 39.69
CA ASN A 3 -19.29 -9.71 38.22
C ASN A 3 -18.63 -8.42 37.67
N ASP A 4 -17.38 -8.39 37.24
CA ASP A 4 -16.78 -9.02 36.05
C ASP A 4 -17.21 -8.36 34.73
N LEU A 5 -16.19 -8.18 33.87
CA LEU A 5 -16.21 -7.98 32.41
C LEU A 5 -15.95 -6.56 31.83
N ALA A 6 -14.68 -6.41 31.42
CA ALA A 6 -14.19 -5.94 30.11
C ALA A 6 -14.42 -4.44 29.78
N ASP A 7 -13.41 -3.58 29.81
CA ASP A 7 -12.25 -3.51 28.90
C ASP A 7 -12.58 -3.73 27.40
N GLU A 8 -12.11 -2.75 26.62
CA GLU A 8 -11.89 -2.78 25.17
C GLU A 8 -13.10 -2.91 24.24
N GLN A 9 -13.40 -1.83 23.52
CA GLN A 9 -13.90 -1.96 22.15
C GLN A 9 -13.41 -0.81 21.26
N PRO A 10 -12.27 -1.00 20.56
CA PRO A 10 -11.99 -0.33 19.30
C PRO A 10 -11.82 -1.33 18.13
N ASP A 11 -12.49 -2.49 18.14
CA ASP A 11 -12.23 -3.56 17.16
C ASP A 11 -12.84 -3.36 15.76
N ARG A 12 -13.45 -2.20 15.47
CA ARG A 12 -14.01 -1.91 14.13
C ARG A 12 -13.07 -1.16 13.19
N SER A 13 -11.91 -0.71 13.67
CA SER A 13 -11.00 0.11 12.86
C SER A 13 -9.92 -0.70 12.12
N LEU A 14 -9.72 -1.98 12.45
CA LEU A 14 -8.63 -2.80 11.88
C LEU A 14 -9.05 -3.58 10.63
N SER A 15 -10.34 -3.87 10.44
CA SER A 15 -10.87 -4.53 9.22
C SER A 15 -10.73 -3.66 7.96
N GLY A 16 -10.66 -2.34 8.12
CA GLY A 16 -10.39 -1.42 6.99
C GLY A 16 -8.94 -1.46 6.49
N ILE A 17 -8.02 -2.01 7.30
CA ILE A 17 -6.59 -2.11 6.97
C ILE A 17 -6.28 -3.48 6.36
N GLU A 18 -7.07 -4.51 6.67
CA GLU A 18 -7.01 -5.87 6.11
C GLU A 18 -7.11 -5.85 4.57
N PHE A 19 -7.88 -4.92 4.01
CA PHE A 19 -7.94 -4.65 2.57
C PHE A 19 -6.64 -4.06 1.98
N LEU A 20 -5.86 -3.32 2.77
CA LEU A 20 -4.52 -2.82 2.39
C LEU A 20 -3.39 -3.79 2.74
N THR A 21 -3.66 -4.79 3.58
CA THR A 21 -2.66 -5.78 4.03
C THR A 21 -2.77 -7.13 3.32
N GLY A 22 -3.93 -7.47 2.75
CA GLY A 22 -4.16 -8.81 2.19
C GLY A 22 -4.20 -9.89 3.29
N GLU A 23 -4.75 -11.06 2.98
CA GLU A 23 -4.56 -12.27 3.80
C GLU A 23 -3.04 -12.60 3.90
N ASP A 24 -2.26 -12.17 2.90
CA ASP A 24 -0.80 -12.30 2.83
C ASP A 24 -0.07 -10.96 3.09
N PRO A 25 0.67 -10.83 4.21
CA PRO A 25 1.35 -9.58 4.61
C PRO A 25 2.41 -9.10 3.61
N SER A 26 2.88 -9.98 2.73
CA SER A 26 3.82 -9.71 1.65
C SER A 26 3.23 -8.81 0.56
N ALA A 27 1.99 -9.04 0.13
CA ALA A 27 1.33 -8.22 -0.90
C ALA A 27 1.01 -6.80 -0.41
N GLY A 28 0.49 -6.68 0.83
CA GLY A 28 0.27 -5.38 1.47
C GLY A 28 1.55 -4.56 1.60
N SER A 29 2.67 -5.20 1.96
CA SER A 29 3.97 -4.54 2.06
C SER A 29 4.48 -4.02 0.71
N PHE A 30 4.28 -4.77 -0.39
CA PHE A 30 4.63 -4.33 -1.73
C PHE A 30 3.86 -3.07 -2.12
N LEU A 31 2.55 -3.06 -1.90
CA LEU A 31 1.70 -1.91 -2.18
C LEU A 31 2.09 -0.68 -1.35
N LEU A 32 2.43 -0.89 -0.09
CA LEU A 32 2.91 0.18 0.80
C LEU A 32 4.22 0.78 0.30
N VAL A 33 5.18 -0.05 -0.13
CA VAL A 33 6.45 0.42 -0.71
C VAL A 33 6.19 1.20 -2.01
N VAL A 34 5.36 0.67 -2.92
CA VAL A 34 4.99 1.36 -4.16
C VAL A 34 4.35 2.72 -3.87
N GLY A 35 3.44 2.78 -2.91
CA GLY A 35 2.77 4.02 -2.49
C GLY A 35 3.75 5.06 -1.93
N ILE A 36 4.64 4.66 -1.01
CA ILE A 36 5.64 5.57 -0.43
C ILE A 36 6.62 6.07 -1.49
N VAL A 37 7.16 5.17 -2.32
CA VAL A 37 8.09 5.54 -3.40
C VAL A 37 7.43 6.53 -4.36
N THR A 38 6.16 6.31 -4.70
CA THR A 38 5.37 7.23 -5.52
C THR A 38 5.28 8.61 -4.88
N CYS A 39 4.90 8.70 -3.60
CA CYS A 39 4.84 9.97 -2.88
C CYS A 39 6.20 10.70 -2.85
N VAL A 40 7.30 9.98 -2.64
CA VAL A 40 8.66 10.55 -2.63
C VAL A 40 9.01 11.16 -4.00
N PHE A 41 8.74 10.45 -5.10
CA PHE A 41 9.01 10.97 -6.44
C PHE A 41 8.15 12.17 -6.79
N ILE A 42 6.85 12.13 -6.45
CA ILE A 42 5.95 13.27 -6.66
C ILE A 42 6.48 14.50 -5.90
N ALA A 43 6.80 14.34 -4.62
CA ALA A 43 7.37 15.44 -3.82
C ALA A 43 8.68 15.94 -4.43
N ALA A 44 9.60 15.05 -4.81
CA ALA A 44 10.86 15.42 -5.42
C ALA A 44 10.66 16.23 -6.71
N PHE A 45 9.80 15.79 -7.62
CA PHE A 45 9.55 16.51 -8.87
C PHE A 45 8.91 17.86 -8.65
N GLN A 46 7.97 17.97 -7.72
CA GLN A 46 7.27 19.23 -7.44
C GLN A 46 8.18 20.24 -6.72
N PHE A 47 9.11 19.79 -5.87
CA PHE A 47 10.02 20.68 -5.15
C PHE A 47 11.29 21.04 -5.93
N THR A 48 11.76 20.17 -6.82
CA THR A 48 13.08 20.36 -7.47
C THR A 48 13.00 20.83 -8.91
N LEU A 49 11.87 20.64 -9.59
CA LEU A 49 11.75 20.94 -11.02
C LEU A 49 10.71 22.05 -11.27
N PRO A 50 11.02 23.01 -12.17
CA PRO A 50 10.03 23.99 -12.60
C PRO A 50 8.98 23.36 -13.52
N GLU A 51 7.78 23.95 -13.50
CA GLU A 51 6.75 23.64 -14.50
C GLU A 51 7.23 24.01 -15.91
N PRO A 52 6.85 23.23 -16.95
CA PRO A 52 5.86 22.15 -16.95
C PRO A 52 6.44 20.74 -16.72
N ILE A 53 7.77 20.63 -16.53
CA ILE A 53 8.47 19.35 -16.49
C ILE A 53 8.06 18.53 -15.26
N SER A 54 7.90 19.20 -14.11
CA SER A 54 7.41 18.58 -12.87
C SER A 54 6.06 17.87 -13.06
N THR A 55 5.12 18.51 -13.76
CA THR A 55 3.77 17.99 -14.01
C THR A 55 3.80 16.76 -14.92
N VAL A 56 4.62 16.79 -15.97
CA VAL A 56 4.78 15.64 -16.89
C VAL A 56 5.42 14.45 -16.18
N LEU A 57 6.47 14.68 -15.38
CA LEU A 57 7.12 13.59 -14.64
C LEU A 57 6.24 13.04 -13.53
N THR A 58 5.44 13.89 -12.88
CA THR A 58 4.45 13.49 -11.88
C THR A 58 3.39 12.60 -12.49
N SER A 59 2.81 12.98 -13.64
CA SER A 59 1.81 12.15 -14.31
C SER A 59 2.39 10.82 -14.79
N LEU A 60 3.63 10.83 -15.30
CA LEU A 60 4.36 9.63 -15.67
C LEU A 60 4.50 8.68 -14.48
N VAL A 61 4.95 9.17 -13.32
CA VAL A 61 5.14 8.34 -12.12
C VAL A 61 3.82 7.78 -11.59
N VAL A 62 2.73 8.56 -11.65
CA VAL A 62 1.40 8.04 -11.29
C VAL A 62 0.99 6.89 -12.20
N VAL A 63 1.23 6.99 -13.52
CA VAL A 63 0.95 5.89 -14.46
C VAL A 63 1.79 4.66 -14.13
N LEU A 64 3.08 4.84 -13.86
CA LEU A 64 3.96 3.73 -13.46
C LEU A 64 3.49 3.07 -12.15
N ALA A 65 3.07 3.87 -11.16
CA ALA A 65 2.54 3.37 -9.90
C ALA A 65 1.29 2.50 -10.11
N VAL A 66 0.38 2.90 -10.99
CA VAL A 66 -0.81 2.11 -11.33
C VAL A 66 -0.43 0.79 -12.02
N ILE A 67 0.54 0.81 -12.94
CA ILE A 67 1.01 -0.41 -13.61
C ILE A 67 1.66 -1.36 -12.59
N SER A 68 2.51 -0.84 -11.70
CA SER A 68 3.13 -1.62 -10.62
C SER A 68 2.10 -2.19 -9.66
N PHE A 69 1.06 -1.43 -9.33
CA PHE A 69 -0.07 -1.88 -8.53
C PHE A 69 -0.78 -3.07 -9.19
N LEU A 70 -1.15 -2.93 -10.48
CA LEU A 70 -1.80 -4.01 -11.22
C LEU A 70 -0.93 -5.26 -11.32
N LEU A 71 0.37 -5.09 -11.55
CA LEU A 71 1.30 -6.22 -11.62
C LEU A 71 1.44 -6.90 -10.25
N GLY A 72 1.54 -6.14 -9.15
CA GLY A 72 1.55 -6.68 -7.80
C GLY A 72 0.28 -7.45 -7.46
N ALA A 73 -0.89 -6.90 -7.79
CA ALA A 73 -2.17 -7.57 -7.59
C ALA A 73 -2.31 -8.86 -8.43
N ILE A 74 -1.76 -8.88 -9.65
CA ILE A 74 -1.72 -10.10 -10.48
C ILE A 74 -0.78 -11.14 -9.86
N LEU A 75 0.40 -10.74 -9.39
CA LEU A 75 1.37 -11.64 -8.78
C LEU A 75 0.85 -12.24 -7.47
N ASP A 76 0.14 -11.44 -6.69
CA ASP A 76 -0.61 -11.86 -5.50
C ASP A 76 -1.66 -12.92 -5.85
N ALA A 77 -2.50 -12.67 -6.86
CA ALA A 77 -3.49 -13.65 -7.33
C ALA A 77 -2.88 -14.95 -7.89
N LEU A 78 -1.60 -14.94 -8.28
CA LEU A 78 -0.86 -16.13 -8.73
C LEU A 78 -0.14 -16.87 -7.59
N GLY A 79 -0.22 -16.40 -6.35
CA GLY A 79 0.45 -17.00 -5.19
C GLY A 79 1.97 -16.78 -5.19
N TYR A 80 2.47 -15.75 -5.87
CA TYR A 80 3.91 -15.42 -5.86
C TYR A 80 4.39 -14.97 -4.47
N PHE A 81 3.48 -14.41 -3.67
CA PHE A 81 3.77 -13.85 -2.36
C PHE A 81 3.47 -14.81 -1.20
N ASP A 82 2.94 -16.00 -1.49
CA ASP A 82 2.65 -17.05 -0.51
C ASP A 82 3.97 -17.60 0.04
N VAL A 83 4.11 -17.60 1.37
CA VAL A 83 5.25 -18.23 2.03
C VAL A 83 4.97 -19.73 2.16
N PRO A 84 5.84 -20.63 1.66
CA PRO A 84 5.63 -22.06 1.83
C PRO A 84 5.69 -22.41 3.32
N ASP A 85 4.60 -23.00 3.84
CA ASP A 85 4.55 -23.56 5.19
C ASP A 85 5.72 -24.55 5.38
N SER A 86 6.57 -24.27 6.36
CA SER A 86 7.71 -25.13 6.75
C SER A 86 7.41 -25.88 8.04
#